data_AF-A0A9W9DLK9-F1
#
_entry.id   AF-A0A9W9DLK9-F1
#
_cell.length_a   1.000
_cell.length_b   1.000
_cell.length_c   1.000
_cell.angle_alpha   90.00
_cell.angle_beta   90.00
_cell.angle_gamma   90.00
#
_symmetry.space_group_name_H-M   'P 1'
#
loop_
_entity.id
_entity.type
_entity.pdbx_description
1 polymer ?
#
loop_
_entity_poly.entity_id
_entity_poly.type
_entity_poly.pdbx_seq_one_letter_code
_entity_poly.pdbx_strand_id
1 'polypeptide(L)'
;MCSIWDDTHVRAHVPLRDFHEFFEQRDLEPCTSNHPMGSRSKSKSNAANARHSMVLRQRAVATSLPLTPSNRKRTSIHPTTAMLQAQREMLHILEQKVMFLKAENLSLERELEEDMATRVIEYQCSICLDLAWSPYVTMCGHCFCSRCLSQHKAEHIQKRLDDPDGTEVIIRCPTCRRYIFRKPQRSLAIEDGVAQVAIKLDVTLPPLHALIWPY
;
A
#
# COMPACT_ATOMS: atom_id res chain seq x y z
N MET A 1 -38.46 27.43 0.01
CA MET A 1 -38.85 26.01 0.02
C MET A 1 -37.62 25.21 0.38
N CYS A 2 -37.62 24.70 1.62
CA CYS A 2 -36.52 23.96 2.23
C CYS A 2 -36.72 22.48 1.86
N SER A 3 -35.78 21.89 1.13
CA SER A 3 -35.80 20.46 0.84
C SER A 3 -34.71 19.79 1.67
N ILE A 4 -35.16 19.28 2.80
CA ILE A 4 -34.50 18.24 3.60
C ILE A 4 -34.22 17.06 2.66
N TRP A 5 -32.97 16.66 2.53
CA TRP A 5 -32.61 15.39 1.89
C TRP A 5 -31.97 14.48 2.94
N ASP A 6 -32.53 13.28 3.01
CA ASP A 6 -32.39 12.29 4.07
C ASP A 6 -30.96 11.87 4.39
N ASP A 7 -30.76 11.75 5.71
CA ASP A 7 -29.53 11.54 6.45
C ASP A 7 -29.29 10.04 6.71
N THR A 8 -29.34 9.21 5.67
CA THR A 8 -29.17 7.75 5.81
C THR A 8 -28.24 7.18 4.75
N HIS A 9 -26.93 7.38 4.93
CA HIS A 9 -25.92 6.41 4.50
C HIS A 9 -24.93 6.20 5.64
N VAL A 10 -25.26 5.18 6.43
CA VAL A 10 -24.40 4.28 7.22
C VAL A 10 -22.94 4.71 7.32
N ARG A 11 -22.61 5.22 8.51
CA ARG A 11 -21.27 5.19 9.10
C ARG A 11 -20.66 3.80 8.96
N ALA A 12 -19.82 3.60 7.96
CA ALA A 12 -18.72 2.64 8.07
C ALA A 12 -17.56 3.39 8.72
N HIS A 13 -17.64 3.60 10.03
CA HIS A 13 -16.43 3.86 10.80
C HIS A 13 -15.57 2.62 10.63
N VAL A 14 -14.48 2.73 9.89
CA VAL A 14 -13.34 1.84 10.14
C VAL A 14 -12.88 2.22 11.55
N PRO A 15 -12.89 1.30 12.52
CA PRO A 15 -12.31 1.59 13.82
C PRO A 15 -10.81 1.69 13.60
N LEU A 16 -10.33 2.91 13.35
CA LEU A 16 -8.97 3.28 13.70
C LEU A 16 -8.90 3.05 15.20
N ARG A 17 -8.39 1.88 15.61
CA ARG A 17 -8.02 1.61 17.00
C ARG A 17 -7.31 2.85 17.52
N ASP A 18 -7.65 3.29 18.72
CA ASP A 18 -7.18 4.53 19.35
C ASP A 18 -5.66 4.73 19.19
N PHE A 19 -5.23 5.41 18.11
CA PHE A 19 -3.82 5.68 17.81
C PHE A 19 -3.28 6.88 18.60
N HIS A 20 -4.13 7.50 19.43
CA HIS A 20 -3.80 8.67 20.22
C HIS A 20 -2.87 8.35 21.43
N GLU A 21 -2.67 7.08 21.77
CA GLU A 21 -1.76 6.66 22.86
C GLU A 21 -0.28 6.51 22.44
N PHE A 22 0.06 6.54 21.15
CA PHE A 22 1.43 6.23 20.72
C PHE A 22 2.38 7.44 20.63
N PHE A 23 1.85 8.68 20.63
CA PHE A 23 2.63 9.86 20.20
C PHE A 23 2.95 10.90 21.28
N GLU A 24 2.77 10.60 22.58
CA GLU A 24 3.21 11.52 23.65
C GLU A 24 4.72 11.51 23.92
N GLN A 25 5.50 10.74 23.16
CA GLN A 25 6.96 10.67 23.32
C GLN A 25 7.65 10.71 21.97
N ARG A 26 7.94 11.90 21.46
CA ARG A 26 9.16 12.17 20.69
C ARG A 26 9.34 13.67 20.47
N ASP A 27 10.22 14.20 21.29
CA ASP A 27 10.77 15.54 21.22
C ASP A 27 11.44 15.84 19.87
N LEU A 28 11.43 17.14 19.57
CA LEU A 28 12.04 17.83 18.44
C LEU A 28 13.56 17.57 18.36
N GLU A 29 14.06 17.13 17.20
CA GLU A 29 15.45 17.38 16.78
C GLU A 29 15.51 17.57 15.23
N PRO A 30 16.34 18.49 14.69
CA PRO A 30 16.32 18.88 13.29
C PRO A 30 17.25 18.05 12.38
N CYS A 31 16.80 17.80 11.16
CA CYS A 31 17.49 16.96 10.17
C CYS A 31 18.56 17.75 9.40
N THR A 32 19.83 17.35 9.52
CA THR A 32 20.90 17.71 8.57
C THR A 32 21.65 16.47 8.11
N SER A 33 21.51 16.07 6.85
CA SER A 33 22.62 15.49 6.07
C SER A 33 22.24 15.29 4.60
N ASN A 34 23.18 15.69 3.74
CA ASN A 34 23.24 15.39 2.31
C ASN A 34 23.84 14.00 2.10
N HIS A 35 23.31 13.20 1.17
CA HIS A 35 24.06 12.10 0.55
C HIS A 35 23.72 11.91 -0.95
N PRO A 36 24.67 11.40 -1.78
CA PRO A 36 24.60 11.48 -3.24
C PRO A 36 24.10 10.20 -3.93
N MET A 37 23.63 10.40 -5.17
CA MET A 37 23.02 9.45 -6.10
C MET A 37 23.99 8.39 -6.66
N GLY A 38 23.58 7.12 -6.65
CA GLY A 38 24.27 5.99 -7.31
C GLY A 38 23.51 5.46 -8.53
N SER A 39 24.24 5.18 -9.61
CA SER A 39 23.78 4.83 -10.95
C SER A 39 23.47 3.33 -11.14
N ARG A 40 22.49 3.02 -12.00
CA ARG A 40 21.99 1.66 -12.28
C ARG A 40 22.48 1.16 -13.63
N SER A 41 23.22 0.05 -13.64
CA SER A 41 23.70 -0.64 -14.84
C SER A 41 22.69 -1.67 -15.37
N LYS A 42 22.57 -1.74 -16.70
CA LYS A 42 21.74 -2.69 -17.46
C LYS A 42 22.57 -3.91 -17.86
N SER A 43 21.98 -5.10 -17.81
CA SER A 43 22.48 -6.29 -18.52
C SER A 43 21.31 -7.06 -19.15
N LYS A 44 21.50 -7.41 -20.43
CA LYS A 44 20.62 -8.18 -21.32
C LYS A 44 21.28 -9.55 -21.56
N SER A 45 20.50 -10.62 -21.69
CA SER A 45 20.71 -11.80 -22.57
C SER A 45 19.80 -12.96 -22.13
N ASN A 46 19.56 -14.02 -22.90
CA ASN A 46 19.04 -14.17 -24.26
C ASN A 46 18.53 -15.63 -24.38
N ALA A 47 17.65 -15.86 -25.37
CA ALA A 47 17.47 -17.08 -26.16
C ALA A 47 16.95 -18.41 -25.54
N ALA A 48 15.68 -18.69 -25.87
CA ALA A 48 15.15 -19.84 -26.62
C ALA A 48 15.82 -21.22 -26.52
N ASN A 49 15.02 -22.24 -26.19
CA ASN A 49 15.33 -23.63 -26.53
C ASN A 49 14.04 -24.38 -26.92
N ALA A 50 13.79 -24.47 -28.23
CA ALA A 50 12.75 -25.32 -28.82
C ALA A 50 13.43 -26.59 -29.35
N ARG A 51 13.01 -27.77 -28.86
CA ARG A 51 13.52 -29.05 -29.35
C ARG A 51 12.46 -29.74 -30.20
N HIS A 52 12.74 -29.78 -31.50
CA HIS A 52 12.16 -30.65 -32.52
C HIS A 52 12.31 -32.13 -32.13
N SER A 53 11.25 -32.94 -32.25
CA SER A 53 11.36 -34.40 -32.28
C SER A 53 10.96 -34.92 -33.67
N MET A 54 11.96 -35.38 -34.44
CA MET A 54 11.73 -36.14 -35.67
C MET A 54 11.25 -37.55 -35.32
N VAL A 55 10.11 -37.96 -35.88
CA VAL A 55 9.62 -39.35 -35.84
C VAL A 55 10.22 -40.10 -37.03
N LEU A 56 11.16 -41.00 -36.78
CA LEU A 56 11.56 -42.03 -37.74
C LEU A 56 10.91 -43.36 -37.34
N ARG A 57 10.02 -43.85 -38.21
CA ARG A 57 9.49 -45.22 -38.15
C ARG A 57 10.56 -46.17 -38.66
N GLN A 58 10.99 -47.12 -37.84
CA GLN A 58 11.66 -48.32 -38.32
C GLN A 58 10.94 -49.55 -37.78
N ARG A 59 10.51 -50.41 -38.71
CA ARG A 59 9.93 -51.74 -38.45
C ARG A 59 11.04 -52.67 -37.97
N ALA A 60 10.88 -53.27 -36.80
CA ALA A 60 11.70 -54.38 -36.34
C ALA A 60 10.90 -55.69 -36.38
N VAL A 61 11.50 -56.67 -37.05
CA VAL A 61 11.02 -58.04 -37.27
C VAL A 61 10.98 -58.79 -35.95
N ALA A 62 9.89 -59.51 -35.71
CA ALA A 62 9.71 -60.35 -34.53
C ALA A 62 10.61 -61.59 -34.61
N THR A 63 11.74 -61.56 -33.91
CA THR A 63 12.54 -62.76 -33.63
C THR A 63 12.27 -63.16 -32.17
N SER A 64 11.50 -64.23 -32.00
CA SER A 64 11.19 -64.82 -30.70
C SER A 64 12.45 -65.38 -30.04
N LEU A 65 12.98 -64.67 -29.04
CA LEU A 65 13.95 -65.20 -28.09
C LEU A 65 13.21 -65.95 -26.96
N PRO A 66 13.73 -67.08 -26.45
CA PRO A 66 13.11 -67.81 -25.36
C PRO A 66 13.07 -66.94 -24.09
N LEU A 67 11.87 -66.69 -23.58
CA LEU A 67 11.66 -66.11 -22.25
C LEU A 67 12.16 -67.12 -21.21
N THR A 68 13.38 -66.93 -20.73
CA THR A 68 13.78 -67.53 -19.46
C THR A 68 13.04 -66.79 -18.34
N PRO A 69 12.55 -67.48 -17.30
CA PRO A 69 11.95 -66.81 -16.15
C PRO A 69 13.08 -66.13 -15.38
N SER A 70 13.37 -64.87 -15.74
CA SER A 70 14.18 -63.99 -14.92
C SER A 70 13.38 -63.74 -13.65
N ASN A 71 13.67 -64.57 -12.63
CA ASN A 71 13.17 -64.42 -11.28
C ASN A 71 13.84 -63.16 -10.68
N ARG A 72 13.40 -61.99 -11.14
CA ARG A 72 13.81 -60.70 -10.61
C ARG A 72 13.13 -60.57 -9.25
N LYS A 73 13.74 -61.21 -8.24
CA LYS A 73 13.36 -61.05 -6.84
C LYS A 73 13.20 -59.56 -6.59
N ARG A 74 11.97 -59.14 -6.32
CA ARG A 74 11.65 -57.79 -5.89
C ARG A 74 12.29 -57.61 -4.53
N THR A 75 13.54 -57.15 -4.50
CA THR A 75 14.22 -56.83 -3.25
C THR A 75 13.46 -55.68 -2.62
N SER A 76 12.87 -55.92 -1.44
CA SER A 76 12.33 -54.86 -0.62
C SER A 76 13.49 -53.93 -0.26
N ILE A 77 13.51 -52.73 -0.85
CA ILE A 77 14.54 -51.73 -0.56
C ILE A 77 14.18 -51.13 0.81
N HIS A 78 14.64 -51.76 1.89
CA HIS A 78 14.60 -51.14 3.21
C HIS A 78 15.69 -50.06 3.25
N PRO A 79 15.34 -48.81 3.61
CA PRO A 79 16.34 -47.76 3.75
C PRO A 79 17.36 -48.17 4.82
N THR A 80 18.65 -48.02 4.50
CA THR A 80 19.72 -48.32 5.45
C THR A 80 19.71 -47.31 6.59
N THR A 81 20.24 -47.69 7.76
CA THR A 81 20.31 -46.81 8.94
C THR A 81 21.01 -45.47 8.64
N ALA A 82 22.05 -45.49 7.79
CA ALA A 82 22.75 -44.29 7.34
C ALA A 82 21.86 -43.35 6.50
N MET A 83 21.00 -43.89 5.63
CA MET A 83 20.06 -43.09 4.85
C MET A 83 19.00 -42.42 5.74
N LEU A 84 18.47 -43.15 6.71
CA LEU A 84 17.50 -42.60 7.68
C LEU A 84 18.14 -41.51 8.54
N GLN A 85 19.41 -41.64 8.91
CA GLN A 85 20.13 -40.62 9.66
C GLN A 85 20.35 -39.35 8.83
N ALA A 86 20.81 -39.48 7.58
CA ALA A 86 20.97 -38.33 6.68
C ALA A 86 19.64 -37.61 6.42
N GLN A 87 18.53 -38.35 6.31
CA GLN A 87 17.19 -37.76 6.20
C GLN A 87 16.80 -36.97 7.44
N ARG A 88 17.12 -37.44 8.66
CA ARG A 88 16.85 -36.71 9.91
C ARG A 88 17.67 -35.43 10.02
N GLU A 89 18.96 -35.49 9.68
CA GLU A 89 19.83 -34.32 9.67
C GLU A 89 19.32 -33.26 8.69
N MET A 90 18.90 -33.70 7.49
CA MET A 90 18.26 -32.83 6.51
C MET A 90 16.96 -32.21 7.04
N LEU A 91 16.09 -33.00 7.67
CA LEU A 91 14.85 -32.49 8.27
C LEU A 91 15.13 -31.42 9.33
N HIS A 92 16.10 -31.66 10.21
CA HIS A 92 16.49 -30.69 11.22
C HIS A 92 17.00 -29.37 10.61
N ILE A 93 17.83 -29.46 9.56
CA ILE A 93 18.29 -28.27 8.82
C ILE A 93 17.11 -27.52 8.19
N LEU A 94 16.14 -28.25 7.62
CA LEU A 94 14.94 -27.66 7.04
C LEU A 94 14.08 -26.98 8.12
N GLU A 95 13.89 -27.60 9.28
CA GLU A 95 13.16 -27.02 10.40
C GLU A 95 13.82 -25.72 10.89
N GLN A 96 15.14 -25.72 11.07
CA GLN A 96 15.90 -24.51 11.42
C GLN A 96 15.72 -23.40 10.37
N LYS A 97 15.78 -23.76 9.08
CA LYS A 97 15.58 -22.79 8.00
C LYS A 97 14.16 -22.24 7.95
N VAL A 98 13.15 -23.08 8.20
CA VAL A 98 11.75 -22.66 8.28
C VAL A 98 11.55 -21.69 9.45
N MET A 99 12.14 -21.96 10.61
CA MET A 99 12.06 -21.08 11.77
C MET A 99 12.70 -19.71 11.48
N PHE A 100 13.87 -19.69 10.83
CA PHE A 100 14.53 -18.45 10.42
C PHE A 100 13.67 -17.65 9.43
N LEU A 101 13.19 -18.28 8.35
CA LEU A 101 12.37 -17.60 7.33
C LEU A 101 11.04 -17.11 7.90
N LYS A 102 10.45 -17.82 8.86
CA LYS A 102 9.25 -17.36 9.56
C LYS A 102 9.52 -16.10 10.37
N ALA A 103 10.63 -16.04 11.10
CA ALA A 103 11.01 -14.85 11.85
C ALA A 103 11.27 -13.64 10.93
N GLU A 104 11.96 -13.86 9.81
CA GLU A 104 12.20 -12.83 8.79
C GLU A 104 10.89 -12.32 8.16
N ASN A 105 10.00 -13.23 7.76
CA ASN A 105 8.68 -12.86 7.22
C ASN A 105 7.86 -12.04 8.22
N LEU A 106 7.81 -12.44 9.50
CA LEU A 106 7.10 -11.67 10.53
C LEU A 106 7.68 -10.26 10.71
N SER A 107 9.01 -10.11 10.61
CA SER A 107 9.66 -8.80 10.67
C SER A 107 9.25 -7.92 9.49
N LEU A 108 9.25 -8.48 8.27
CA LEU A 108 8.87 -7.78 7.05
C LEU A 108 7.39 -7.41 7.03
N GLU A 109 6.52 -8.29 7.55
CA GLU A 109 5.09 -8.01 7.68
C GLU A 109 4.84 -6.80 8.60
N ARG A 110 5.56 -6.72 9.73
CA ARG A 110 5.46 -5.57 10.64
C ARG A 110 5.96 -4.27 10.00
N GLU A 111 7.11 -4.31 9.31
CA GLU A 111 7.65 -3.14 8.61
C GLU A 111 6.67 -2.62 7.54
N LEU A 112 6.05 -3.54 6.79
CA LEU A 112 5.02 -3.18 5.82
C LEU A 112 3.79 -2.52 6.47
N GLU A 113 3.38 -2.97 7.66
CA GLU A 113 2.27 -2.39 8.41
C GLU A 113 2.61 -0.98 8.92
N GLU A 114 3.82 -0.78 9.45
CA GLU A 114 4.32 0.53 9.91
C GLU A 114 4.43 1.55 8.76
N ASP A 115 4.99 1.15 7.62
CA ASP A 115 5.06 1.96 6.41
C ASP A 115 3.66 2.37 5.93
N MET A 116 2.73 1.41 5.96
CA MET A 116 1.36 1.65 5.53
C MET A 116 0.62 2.61 6.47
N ALA A 117 0.77 2.43 7.79
CA ALA A 117 0.21 3.32 8.79
C ALA A 117 0.72 4.76 8.61
N THR A 118 2.02 4.91 8.34
CA THR A 118 2.64 6.21 8.07
C THR A 118 2.00 6.90 6.86
N ARG A 119 1.83 6.18 5.75
CA ARG A 119 1.19 6.72 4.52
C ARG A 119 -0.27 7.13 4.73
N VAL A 120 -1.01 6.40 5.56
CA VAL A 120 -2.39 6.76 5.90
C VAL A 120 -2.42 8.12 6.60
N ILE A 121 -1.51 8.35 7.54
CA ILE A 121 -1.40 9.61 8.29
C ILE A 121 -0.94 10.76 7.39
N GLU A 122 0.06 10.53 6.53
CA GLU A 122 0.58 11.54 5.59
C GLU A 122 -0.49 12.14 4.68
N TYR A 123 -1.48 11.32 4.30
CA TYR A 123 -2.56 11.72 3.40
C TYR A 123 -3.89 11.94 4.11
N GLN A 124 -3.88 12.09 5.44
CA GLN A 124 -5.08 12.30 6.22
C GLN A 124 -5.59 13.75 6.12
N CYS A 125 -6.91 13.91 6.03
CA CYS A 125 -7.58 15.20 6.17
C CYS A 125 -7.72 15.57 7.65
N SER A 126 -7.21 16.73 8.07
CA SER A 126 -7.27 17.14 9.49
C SER A 126 -8.68 17.53 9.99
N ILE A 127 -9.71 17.51 9.13
CA ILE A 127 -11.11 17.77 9.54
C ILE A 127 -11.85 16.45 9.79
N CYS A 128 -11.88 15.54 8.81
CA CYS A 128 -12.63 14.29 8.93
C CYS A 128 -11.80 13.11 9.46
N LEU A 129 -10.47 13.27 9.56
CA LEU A 129 -9.52 12.24 10.00
C LEU A 129 -9.51 10.97 9.13
N ASP A 130 -10.03 11.06 7.91
CA ASP A 130 -9.93 10.04 6.88
C ASP A 130 -8.93 10.46 5.79
N LEU A 131 -8.65 9.56 4.83
CA LEU A 131 -7.88 9.89 3.63
C LEU A 131 -8.46 11.13 2.93
N ALA A 132 -7.59 12.08 2.61
CA ALA A 132 -7.94 13.37 2.05
C ALA A 132 -8.45 13.26 0.61
N TRP A 133 -9.72 12.91 0.44
CA TRP A 133 -10.34 12.77 -0.88
C TRP A 133 -10.56 14.12 -1.57
N SER A 134 -10.15 14.23 -2.85
CA SER A 134 -10.05 15.51 -3.55
C SER A 134 -9.29 16.55 -2.69
N PRO A 135 -8.01 16.31 -2.36
CA PRO A 135 -7.23 17.08 -1.41
C PRO A 135 -6.92 18.48 -1.95
N TYR A 136 -7.18 19.47 -1.10
CA TYR A 136 -6.80 20.86 -1.30
C TYR A 136 -5.82 21.29 -0.21
N VAL A 137 -4.68 21.82 -0.66
CA VAL A 137 -3.61 22.30 0.18
C VAL A 137 -3.70 23.82 0.31
N THR A 138 -3.74 24.28 1.54
CA THR A 138 -3.72 25.70 1.86
C THR A 138 -2.28 26.25 1.79
N MET A 139 -2.11 27.57 1.67
CA MET A 139 -0.77 28.19 1.68
C MET A 139 0.03 27.96 2.97
N CYS A 140 -0.63 27.54 4.05
CA CYS A 140 0.05 27.15 5.28
C CYS A 140 0.49 25.68 5.32
N GLY A 141 0.30 24.92 4.23
CA GLY A 141 0.74 23.53 4.07
C GLY A 141 -0.26 22.46 4.49
N HIS A 142 -1.34 22.82 5.20
CA HIS A 142 -2.35 21.84 5.63
C HIS A 142 -3.27 21.42 4.49
N CYS A 143 -3.61 20.14 4.48
CA CYS A 143 -4.41 19.46 3.47
C CYS A 143 -5.79 19.05 4.01
N PHE A 144 -6.82 19.24 3.19
CA PHE A 144 -8.20 18.90 3.53
C PHE A 144 -8.95 18.33 2.32
N CYS A 145 -9.95 17.49 2.56
CA CYS A 145 -10.92 17.12 1.53
C CYS A 145 -11.64 18.38 1.01
N SER A 146 -11.97 18.42 -0.28
CA SER A 146 -12.69 19.58 -0.84
C SER A 146 -14.02 19.85 -0.15
N ARG A 147 -14.77 18.78 0.20
CA ARG A 147 -16.05 18.88 0.92
C ARG A 147 -15.86 19.44 2.32
N CYS A 148 -14.89 18.91 3.06
CA CYS A 148 -14.58 19.37 4.42
C CYS A 148 -14.20 20.86 4.42
N LEU A 149 -13.35 21.27 3.48
CA LEU A 149 -12.93 22.66 3.37
C LEU A 149 -14.07 23.59 2.91
N SER A 150 -14.95 23.10 2.03
CA SER A 150 -16.16 23.84 1.59
C SER A 150 -17.13 24.07 2.74
N GLN A 151 -17.36 23.05 3.57
CA GLN A 151 -18.22 23.14 4.73
C GLN A 151 -17.65 24.08 5.79
N HIS A 152 -16.37 23.91 6.15
CA HIS A 152 -15.67 24.81 7.07
C HIS A 152 -15.73 26.27 6.61
N LYS A 153 -15.54 26.50 5.30
CA LYS A 153 -15.73 27.81 4.69
C LYS A 153 -17.16 28.33 4.94
N ALA A 154 -18.19 27.56 4.63
CA ALA A 154 -19.58 28.00 4.76
C ALA A 154 -19.93 28.40 6.21
N GLU A 155 -19.36 27.72 7.19
CA GLU A 155 -19.60 27.95 8.63
C GLU A 155 -18.76 29.10 9.21
N HIS A 156 -17.58 29.39 8.63
CA HIS A 156 -16.58 30.28 9.25
C HIS A 156 -16.12 31.47 8.38
N ILE A 157 -16.84 31.77 7.30
CA ILE A 157 -16.62 33.00 6.51
C ILE A 157 -16.72 34.23 7.42
N GLN A 158 -15.66 35.03 7.45
CA GLN A 158 -15.66 36.38 8.00
C GLN A 158 -15.60 37.38 6.84
N LYS A 159 -16.53 38.33 6.81
CA LYS A 159 -16.44 39.48 5.90
C LYS A 159 -15.27 40.37 6.31
N ARG A 160 -14.46 40.80 5.35
CA ARG A 160 -13.52 41.89 5.58
C ARG A 160 -14.32 43.17 5.86
N LEU A 161 -14.04 43.83 6.98
CA LEU A 161 -14.68 45.10 7.34
C LEU A 161 -14.19 46.25 6.44
N ASP A 162 -13.02 46.07 5.83
CA ASP A 162 -12.35 46.98 4.91
C ASP A 162 -12.81 46.84 3.44
N ASP A 163 -13.66 45.85 3.13
CA ASP A 163 -14.22 45.67 1.79
C ASP A 163 -15.69 46.13 1.75
N PRO A 164 -15.98 47.34 1.22
CA PRO A 164 -17.33 47.87 1.14
C PRO A 164 -18.26 47.07 0.21
N ASP A 165 -17.69 46.30 -0.73
CA ASP A 165 -18.45 45.42 -1.63
C ASP A 165 -18.67 44.02 -1.01
N GLY A 166 -17.96 43.70 0.09
CA GLY A 166 -18.12 42.46 0.85
C GLY A 166 -17.76 41.19 0.05
N THR A 167 -16.89 41.32 -0.95
CA THR A 167 -16.50 40.26 -1.88
C THR A 167 -15.36 39.40 -1.30
N GLU A 168 -14.42 40.01 -0.56
CA GLU A 168 -13.34 39.31 0.09
C GLU A 168 -13.76 38.68 1.43
N VAL A 169 -13.77 37.34 1.47
CA VAL A 169 -13.98 36.55 2.68
C VAL A 169 -12.66 36.00 3.19
N ILE A 170 -12.38 36.19 4.48
CA ILE A 170 -11.23 35.58 5.14
C ILE A 170 -11.70 34.35 5.91
N ILE A 171 -11.01 33.24 5.70
CA ILE A 171 -11.23 31.98 6.42
C ILE A 171 -9.95 31.61 7.16
N ARG A 172 -10.06 31.09 8.39
CA ARG A 172 -8.92 30.56 9.14
C ARG A 172 -8.74 29.08 8.85
N CYS A 173 -7.49 28.65 8.70
CA CYS A 173 -7.14 27.24 8.58
C CYS A 173 -7.65 26.46 9.81
N PRO A 174 -8.40 25.35 9.62
CA PRO A 174 -8.88 24.52 10.73
C PRO A 174 -7.74 24.01 11.63
N THR A 175 -6.58 23.69 11.05
CA THR A 175 -5.46 23.08 11.79
C THR A 175 -4.63 24.11 12.54
N CYS A 176 -4.08 25.11 11.85
CA CYS A 176 -3.12 26.05 12.46
C CYS A 176 -3.65 27.48 12.65
N ARG A 177 -4.93 27.72 12.34
CA ARG A 177 -5.63 29.02 12.50
C ARG A 177 -5.06 30.18 11.67
N ARG A 178 -4.00 29.97 10.88
CA ARG A 178 -3.49 30.96 9.93
C ARG A 178 -4.55 31.27 8.88
N TYR A 179 -4.63 32.53 8.47
CA TYR A 179 -5.57 32.97 7.44
C TYR A 179 -5.29 32.34 6.07
N ILE A 180 -6.36 31.94 5.39
CA ILE A 180 -6.38 31.43 4.03
C ILE A 180 -6.84 32.59 3.12
N PHE A 181 -5.88 33.38 2.64
CA PHE A 181 -6.16 34.54 1.78
C PHE A 181 -6.21 34.22 0.29
N ARG A 182 -5.81 33.00 -0.09
CA ARG A 182 -5.81 32.54 -1.49
C ARG A 182 -6.60 31.25 -1.59
N LYS A 183 -7.21 31.03 -2.74
CA LYS A 183 -7.86 29.76 -3.08
C LYS A 183 -6.88 28.60 -2.83
N PRO A 184 -7.23 27.64 -1.95
CA PRO A 184 -6.47 26.41 -1.76
C PRO A 184 -6.23 25.68 -3.08
N GLN A 185 -5.08 25.04 -3.24
CA GLN A 185 -4.68 24.36 -4.48
C GLN A 185 -4.90 22.87 -4.39
N ARG A 186 -5.49 22.28 -5.43
CA ARG A 186 -5.65 20.82 -5.53
C ARG A 186 -4.28 20.18 -5.71
N SER A 187 -3.94 19.17 -4.91
CA SER A 187 -2.65 18.49 -4.98
C SER A 187 -2.76 17.12 -5.63
N LEU A 188 -2.34 17.00 -6.90
CA LEU A 188 -2.35 15.72 -7.63
C LEU A 188 -1.42 14.69 -6.98
N ALA A 189 -0.31 15.12 -6.40
CA ALA A 189 0.62 14.22 -5.71
C ALA A 189 -0.02 13.56 -4.48
N ILE A 190 -0.82 14.33 -3.72
CA ILE A 190 -1.57 13.77 -2.58
C ILE A 190 -2.70 12.87 -3.10
N GLU A 191 -3.35 13.22 -4.22
CA GLU A 191 -4.38 12.36 -4.83
C GLU A 191 -3.86 11.00 -5.24
N ASP A 192 -2.70 10.97 -5.91
CA ASP A 192 -2.06 9.73 -6.32
C ASP A 192 -1.67 8.89 -5.10
N GLY A 193 -1.19 9.54 -4.03
CA GLY A 193 -0.90 8.89 -2.75
C GLY A 193 -2.15 8.29 -2.10
N VAL A 194 -3.23 9.06 -2.00
CA VAL A 194 -4.54 8.61 -1.49
C VAL A 194 -5.06 7.44 -2.29
N ALA A 195 -4.99 7.49 -3.62
CA ALA A 195 -5.45 6.41 -4.49
C ALA A 195 -4.68 5.10 -4.25
N GLN A 196 -3.35 5.19 -4.09
CA GLN A 196 -2.52 4.01 -3.78
C GLN A 196 -2.88 3.40 -2.43
N VAL A 197 -3.05 4.24 -1.40
CA VAL A 197 -3.45 3.76 -0.06
C VAL A 197 -4.85 3.15 -0.09
N ALA A 198 -5.80 3.77 -0.80
CA ALA A 198 -7.15 3.27 -0.94
C ALA A 198 -7.21 1.91 -1.63
N ILE A 199 -6.45 1.71 -2.71
CA ILE A 199 -6.33 0.40 -3.38
C ILE A 199 -5.79 -0.66 -2.43
N LYS A 200 -4.77 -0.31 -1.64
CA LYS A 200 -4.14 -1.25 -0.71
C LYS A 200 -5.04 -1.61 0.47
N LEU A 201 -5.89 -0.68 0.92
CA LEU A 201 -6.87 -0.88 1.98
C LEU A 201 -8.23 -1.41 1.49
N ASP A 202 -8.41 -1.59 0.18
CA ASP A 202 -9.71 -1.92 -0.43
C ASP A 202 -10.83 -0.93 -0.05
N VAL A 203 -10.48 0.35 0.03
CA VAL A 203 -11.41 1.44 0.35
C VAL A 203 -11.95 2.05 -0.93
N THR A 204 -13.27 2.10 -1.06
CA THR A 204 -13.93 2.82 -2.15
C THR A 204 -13.92 4.32 -1.87
N LEU A 205 -13.31 5.09 -2.78
CA LEU A 205 -13.27 6.55 -2.65
C LEU A 205 -14.60 7.18 -3.13
N PRO A 206 -15.07 8.27 -2.49
CA PRO A 206 -16.27 8.99 -2.93
C PRO A 206 -16.12 9.55 -4.35
N PRO A 207 -17.17 10.07 -4.99
CA PRO A 207 -17.01 10.84 -6.24
C PRO A 207 -16.18 12.12 -6.03
N LEU A 208 -15.39 12.52 -7.03
CA LEU A 208 -14.61 13.76 -6.98
C LEU A 208 -15.53 14.96 -6.81
N HIS A 209 -15.14 15.91 -5.96
CA HIS A 209 -15.87 17.15 -5.75
C HIS A 209 -14.94 18.34 -5.92
N ALA A 210 -15.25 19.24 -6.85
CA ALA A 210 -14.45 20.45 -7.06
C ALA A 210 -14.65 21.44 -5.90
N LEU A 211 -13.57 22.06 -5.42
CA LEU A 211 -13.68 23.12 -4.40
C LEU A 211 -14.29 24.39 -5.02
N ILE A 212 -15.45 24.78 -4.49
CA ILE A 212 -16.08 26.06 -4.82
C ILE A 212 -15.53 27.15 -3.88
N TRP A 213 -14.66 28.01 -4.42
CA TRP A 213 -14.06 29.13 -3.71
C TRP A 213 -14.54 30.45 -4.34
N PRO A 214 -14.95 31.46 -3.55
CA PRO A 214 -15.39 32.73 -4.11
C PRO A 214 -14.19 33.47 -4.69
N TYR A 215 -14.42 34.17 -5.79
CA TYR A 215 -13.45 35.08 -6.40
C TYR A 215 -13.68 36.48 -5.86
#